data_AF-A0A345VD82-F1
#
_entry.id   AF-A0A345VD82-F1
#
_cell.length_a   1.000
_cell.length_b   1.000
_cell.length_c   1.000
_cell.angle_alpha   90.00
_cell.angle_beta   90.00
_cell.angle_gamma   90.00
#
_symmetry.space_group_name_H-M   'P 1'
#
loop_
_entity.id
_entity.type
_entity.pdbx_description
1 polymer ?
#
loop_
_entity_poly.entity_id
_entity_poly.type
_entity_poly.pdbx_seq_one_letter_code
_entity_poly.pdbx_strand_id
1 'polypeptide(L)'
;MGEGKRGKPAGELERLRVFETLATEYFRMVELFAPDGGPAPADPAGAERRHWVELFRAALLRKFIVRDEHVSLKLVVRALRLCNIPADPTVAEGTDAVVRLFTPEMLQGRRPEPPGTASAGAFAGGALTNDAEAQDVFDDVLYGRLLHGDADRFRRSGWADDYTRMSAAAAARFEAEHALAKALEVVSYGLAHGLLRPPAAGGHAMPPAPGPQERARH
;
A
#
# COMPACT_ATOMS: atom_id res chain seq x y z
N MET A 1 6.76 28.24 -3.06
CA MET A 1 5.91 27.99 -1.88
C MET A 1 5.76 26.49 -1.74
N GLY A 2 6.34 25.89 -0.70
CA GLY A 2 6.59 24.45 -0.63
C GLY A 2 5.41 23.62 -0.14
N GLU A 3 4.87 22.77 -1.02
CA GLU A 3 3.77 21.84 -0.70
C GLU A 3 4.24 20.54 -0.01
N GLY A 4 5.55 20.29 0.08
CA GLY A 4 6.10 19.02 0.59
C GLY A 4 6.03 18.78 2.11
N LYS A 5 5.23 19.54 2.88
CA LYS A 5 5.15 19.43 4.36
C LYS A 5 3.76 19.15 4.94
N ARG A 6 2.67 19.23 4.18
CA ARG A 6 1.33 18.95 4.73
C ARG A 6 1.06 17.44 4.67
N GLY A 7 1.01 16.78 5.83
CA GLY A 7 0.56 15.39 5.97
C GLY A 7 1.65 14.33 6.20
N LYS A 8 2.94 14.71 6.18
CA LYS A 8 4.03 13.78 6.53
C LYS A 8 4.13 13.65 8.07
N PRO A 9 4.14 12.43 8.63
CA PRO A 9 4.41 12.23 10.06
C PRO A 9 5.77 12.82 10.45
N ALA A 10 5.84 13.52 11.58
CA ALA A 10 7.06 14.15 12.10
C ALA A 10 8.08 13.13 12.61
N GLY A 11 7.66 11.88 12.87
CA GLY A 11 8.56 10.78 13.27
C GLY A 11 7.95 9.39 13.09
N GLU A 12 8.73 8.36 13.40
CA GLU A 12 8.31 6.97 13.22
C GLU A 12 7.18 6.57 14.18
N LEU A 13 7.21 7.01 15.44
CA LEU A 13 6.12 6.72 16.37
C LEU A 13 4.80 7.39 15.93
N GLU A 14 4.87 8.63 15.43
CA GLU A 14 3.69 9.30 14.88
C GLU A 14 3.17 8.58 13.64
N ARG A 15 4.06 8.08 12.78
CA ARG A 15 3.68 7.26 11.63
C ARG A 15 2.86 6.04 12.06
N LEU A 16 3.27 5.35 13.13
CA LEU A 16 2.54 4.20 13.66
C LEU A 16 1.14 4.58 14.18
N ARG A 17 1.00 5.73 14.85
CA ARG A 17 -0.31 6.23 15.32
C ARG A 17 -1.24 6.63 14.19
N VAL A 18 -0.71 7.32 13.17
CA VAL A 18 -1.48 7.67 11.97
C VAL A 18 -1.89 6.40 11.22
N PHE A 19 -0.97 5.44 11.09
CA PHE A 19 -1.27 4.13 10.50
C PHE A 19 -2.38 3.41 11.27
N GLU A 20 -2.28 3.31 12.59
CA GLU A 20 -3.30 2.68 13.44
C GLU A 20 -4.68 3.29 13.19
N THR A 21 -4.77 4.62 13.24
CA THR A 21 -6.04 5.34 13.02
C THR A 21 -6.64 5.00 11.65
N LEU A 22 -5.85 5.15 10.59
CA LEU A 22 -6.33 4.94 9.22
C LEU A 22 -6.66 3.47 8.93
N ALA A 23 -5.87 2.53 9.45
CA ALA A 23 -6.10 1.10 9.26
C ALA A 23 -7.33 0.63 10.05
N THR A 24 -7.56 1.16 11.26
CA THR A 24 -8.79 0.91 12.02
C THR A 24 -10.02 1.44 11.27
N GLU A 25 -9.96 2.66 10.72
CA GLU A 25 -11.06 3.21 9.91
C GLU A 25 -11.30 2.39 8.64
N TYR A 26 -10.23 1.93 7.99
CA TYR A 26 -10.31 1.04 6.84
C TYR A 26 -11.06 -0.25 7.18
N PHE A 27 -10.66 -0.97 8.21
CA PHE A 27 -11.32 -2.23 8.57
C PHE A 27 -12.75 -2.02 9.06
N ARG A 28 -13.03 -0.91 9.75
CA ARG A 28 -14.42 -0.54 10.10
C ARG A 28 -15.28 -0.33 8.85
N MET A 29 -14.74 0.31 7.81
CA MET A 29 -15.44 0.45 6.53
C MET A 29 -15.66 -0.93 5.88
N VAL A 30 -14.66 -1.80 5.88
CA VAL A 30 -14.80 -3.18 5.36
C VAL A 30 -15.91 -3.95 6.09
N GLU A 31 -16.01 -3.81 7.41
CA GLU A 31 -17.07 -4.46 8.21
C GLU A 31 -18.46 -3.87 7.93
N LEU A 32 -18.59 -2.54 7.87
CA LEU A 32 -19.87 -1.84 7.66
C LEU A 32 -20.44 -2.06 6.25
N PHE A 33 -19.57 -2.25 5.27
CA PHE A 33 -19.93 -2.39 3.86
C PHE A 33 -19.52 -3.75 3.30
N ALA A 34 -19.36 -4.77 4.15
CA ALA A 34 -19.01 -6.11 3.71
C ALA A 34 -19.99 -6.55 2.61
N PRO A 35 -19.52 -6.91 1.40
CA PRO A 35 -20.41 -7.49 0.41
C PRO A 35 -20.94 -8.79 1.04
N ASP A 36 -22.26 -8.96 1.07
CA ASP A 36 -22.89 -10.19 1.56
C ASP A 36 -22.10 -11.36 0.96
N GLY A 37 -21.47 -12.19 1.81
CA GLY A 37 -20.52 -13.23 1.40
C GLY A 37 -21.11 -14.37 0.55
N GLY A 38 -22.30 -14.15 -0.01
CA GLY A 38 -22.98 -15.01 -0.95
C GLY A 38 -22.55 -14.79 -2.40
N PRO A 39 -23.15 -15.57 -3.32
CA PRO A 39 -22.95 -15.40 -4.76
C PRO A 39 -23.29 -13.97 -5.19
N ALA A 40 -22.71 -13.55 -6.33
CA ALA A 40 -22.99 -12.25 -6.91
C ALA A 40 -24.52 -12.00 -6.94
N PRO A 41 -25.00 -10.82 -6.51
CA PRO A 41 -26.42 -10.53 -6.49
C PRO A 41 -27.01 -10.80 -7.87
N ALA A 42 -28.14 -11.51 -7.91
CA ALA A 42 -28.82 -11.78 -9.17
C ALA A 42 -29.43 -10.51 -9.78
N ASP A 43 -29.63 -9.46 -8.97
CA ASP A 43 -30.12 -8.17 -9.44
C ASP A 43 -28.96 -7.24 -9.88
N PRO A 44 -29.12 -6.52 -11.00
CA PRO A 44 -28.07 -5.63 -11.53
C PRO A 44 -27.62 -4.53 -10.55
N ALA A 45 -28.54 -4.01 -9.73
CA ALA A 45 -28.23 -2.92 -8.79
C ALA A 45 -27.37 -3.40 -7.61
N GLY A 46 -27.60 -4.63 -7.13
CA GLY A 46 -26.77 -5.28 -6.13
C GLY A 46 -25.36 -5.57 -6.65
N ALA A 47 -25.24 -6.06 -7.88
CA ALA A 47 -23.95 -6.27 -8.54
C ALA A 47 -23.17 -4.95 -8.71
N GLU A 48 -23.86 -3.88 -9.14
CA GLU A 48 -23.26 -2.54 -9.25
C GLU A 48 -22.83 -1.99 -7.89
N ARG A 49 -23.66 -2.13 -6.85
CA ARG A 49 -23.31 -1.69 -5.48
C ARG A 49 -22.06 -2.39 -4.96
N ARG A 50 -22.00 -3.72 -5.12
CA ARG A 50 -20.84 -4.52 -4.72
C ARG A 50 -19.58 -4.04 -5.43
N HIS A 51 -19.67 -3.79 -6.74
CA HIS A 51 -18.55 -3.28 -7.51
C HIS A 51 -18.05 -1.92 -7.00
N TRP A 52 -18.97 -0.98 -6.71
CA TRP A 52 -18.59 0.31 -6.14
C TRP A 52 -17.89 0.17 -4.80
N VAL A 53 -18.41 -0.68 -3.90
CA VAL A 53 -17.78 -0.95 -2.60
C VAL A 53 -16.37 -1.51 -2.77
N GLU A 54 -16.18 -2.49 -3.66
CA GLU A 54 -14.86 -3.07 -3.93
C GLU A 54 -13.88 -2.03 -4.49
N LEU A 55 -14.33 -1.14 -5.37
CA LEU A 55 -13.51 -0.03 -5.87
C LEU A 55 -13.14 0.98 -4.77
N PHE A 56 -14.09 1.39 -3.93
CA PHE A 56 -13.81 2.28 -2.80
C PHE A 56 -12.83 1.65 -1.81
N ARG A 57 -13.00 0.36 -1.51
CA ARG A 57 -12.08 -0.41 -0.67
C ARG A 57 -10.68 -0.46 -1.27
N ALA A 58 -10.55 -0.75 -2.56
CA ALA A 58 -9.26 -0.75 -3.25
C ALA A 58 -8.60 0.64 -3.25
N ALA A 59 -9.38 1.70 -3.43
CA ALA A 59 -8.89 3.08 -3.39
C ALA A 59 -8.36 3.47 -2.00
N LEU A 60 -9.04 3.07 -0.93
CA LEU A 60 -8.58 3.30 0.44
C LEU A 60 -7.32 2.46 0.75
N LEU A 61 -7.29 1.20 0.32
CA LEU A 61 -6.17 0.29 0.55
C LEU A 61 -4.87 0.81 -0.08
N ARG A 62 -4.96 1.57 -1.18
CA ARG A 62 -3.84 2.26 -1.86
C ARG A 62 -2.91 2.96 -0.87
N LYS A 63 -3.48 3.59 0.18
CA LYS A 63 -2.74 4.37 1.19
C LYS A 63 -1.66 3.55 1.90
N PHE A 64 -1.83 2.23 1.97
CA PHE A 64 -0.95 1.32 2.69
C PHE A 64 -0.01 0.52 1.78
N ILE A 65 -0.31 0.44 0.49
CA ILE A 65 0.42 -0.45 -0.44
C ILE A 65 1.26 0.33 -1.47
N VAL A 66 1.04 1.64 -1.64
CA VAL A 66 1.87 2.46 -2.53
C VAL A 66 3.17 2.90 -1.86
N ARG A 67 4.28 2.78 -2.57
CA ARG A 67 5.64 3.02 -2.06
C ARG A 67 5.85 4.39 -1.42
N ASP A 68 5.35 5.44 -2.07
CA ASP A 68 5.63 6.83 -1.69
C ASP A 68 4.62 7.38 -0.66
N GLU A 69 3.65 6.56 -0.26
CA GLU A 69 2.72 6.90 0.81
C GLU A 69 3.41 6.88 2.17
N HIS A 70 3.04 7.86 3.00
CA HIS A 70 3.66 8.06 4.30
C HIS A 70 3.33 6.97 5.33
N VAL A 71 2.30 6.16 5.10
CA VAL A 71 1.92 5.04 5.99
C VAL A 71 1.91 3.71 5.25
N SER A 72 2.72 3.59 4.20
CA SER A 72 2.88 2.31 3.50
C SER A 72 3.40 1.22 4.45
N LEU A 73 2.99 -0.02 4.23
CA LEU A 73 3.36 -1.17 5.07
C LEU A 73 4.88 -1.33 5.19
N LYS A 74 5.63 -1.01 4.12
CA LYS A 74 7.10 -0.93 4.17
C LYS A 74 7.60 0.04 5.23
N LEU A 75 7.05 1.25 5.28
CA LEU A 75 7.45 2.26 6.26
C LEU A 75 6.93 1.92 7.67
N VAL A 76 5.78 1.28 7.79
CA VAL A 76 5.23 0.79 9.07
C VAL A 76 6.11 -0.29 9.66
N VAL A 77 6.52 -1.29 8.88
CA VAL A 77 7.48 -2.33 9.33
C VAL A 77 8.80 -1.70 9.79
N ARG A 78 9.33 -0.74 9.01
CA ARG A 78 10.54 -0.01 9.42
C ARG A 78 10.32 0.75 10.73
N ALA A 79 9.18 1.42 10.89
CA ALA A 79 8.86 2.17 12.10
C ALA A 79 8.69 1.25 13.32
N LEU A 80 8.03 0.09 13.17
CA LEU A 80 7.92 -0.93 14.22
C LEU A 80 9.29 -1.36 14.74
N ARG A 81 10.22 -1.69 13.83
CA ARG A 81 11.59 -2.08 14.20
C ARG A 81 12.34 -0.98 14.95
N LEU A 82 12.21 0.27 14.49
CA LEU A 82 12.88 1.41 15.12
C LEU A 82 12.26 1.82 16.46
N CYS A 83 10.95 1.62 16.63
CA CYS A 83 10.24 2.00 17.84
C CYS A 83 10.22 0.90 18.93
N ASN A 84 10.52 -0.36 18.58
CA ASN A 84 10.65 -1.47 19.52
C ASN A 84 12.00 -1.44 20.28
N ILE A 85 12.29 -0.32 20.96
CA ILE A 85 13.55 -0.10 21.70
C ILE A 85 13.76 -1.12 22.83
N PRO A 86 12.73 -1.53 23.59
CA PRO A 86 12.89 -2.59 24.59
C PRO A 86 13.18 -3.98 24.00
N ALA A 87 13.17 -4.10 22.66
CA ALA A 87 13.28 -5.37 21.94
C ALA A 87 12.25 -6.40 22.43
N ASP A 88 11.00 -5.96 22.59
CA ASP A 88 9.91 -6.83 22.99
C ASP A 88 9.74 -7.96 21.96
N PRO A 89 9.76 -9.24 22.38
CA PRO A 89 9.73 -10.38 21.48
C PRO A 89 8.41 -10.50 20.72
N THR A 90 7.27 -10.17 21.35
CA THR A 90 5.96 -10.23 20.70
C THR A 90 5.86 -9.22 19.56
N VAL A 91 6.33 -7.99 19.78
CA VAL A 91 6.38 -6.97 18.72
C VAL A 91 7.36 -7.37 17.62
N ALA A 92 8.53 -7.95 17.97
CA ALA A 92 9.52 -8.38 17.00
C ALA A 92 9.01 -9.52 16.09
N GLU A 93 8.51 -10.60 16.69
CA GLU A 93 7.95 -11.75 15.97
C GLU A 93 6.73 -11.36 15.14
N GLY A 94 5.86 -10.50 15.68
CA GLY A 94 4.73 -9.94 14.96
C GLY A 94 5.17 -9.13 13.74
N THR A 95 6.21 -8.30 13.89
CA THR A 95 6.76 -7.52 12.77
C THR A 95 7.32 -8.43 11.68
N ASP A 96 8.01 -9.50 12.05
CA ASP A 96 8.53 -10.46 11.08
C ASP A 96 7.42 -11.29 10.41
N ALA A 97 6.31 -11.56 11.12
CA ALA A 97 5.12 -12.13 10.52
C ALA A 97 4.52 -11.19 9.44
N VAL A 98 4.43 -9.88 9.71
CA VAL A 98 4.00 -8.90 8.70
C VAL A 98 4.90 -8.94 7.46
N VAL A 99 6.22 -9.01 7.65
CA VAL A 99 7.18 -9.09 6.53
C VAL A 99 6.97 -10.34 5.67
N ARG A 100 6.64 -11.49 6.29
CA ARG A 100 6.34 -12.73 5.54
C ARG A 100 5.06 -12.63 4.74
N LEU A 101 4.06 -11.90 5.24
CA LEU A 101 2.78 -11.71 4.56
C LEU A 101 2.85 -10.65 3.46
N PHE A 102 3.69 -9.63 3.65
CA PHE A 102 3.78 -8.49 2.76
C PHE A 102 4.83 -8.71 1.67
N THR A 103 4.40 -9.16 0.50
CA THR A 103 5.31 -9.46 -0.61
C THR A 103 5.70 -8.22 -1.41
N PRO A 104 6.86 -8.20 -2.10
CA PRO A 104 7.26 -7.09 -2.96
C PRO A 104 6.24 -6.75 -4.06
N GLU A 105 5.50 -7.74 -4.55
CA GLU A 105 4.46 -7.59 -5.56
C GLU A 105 3.26 -6.80 -5.03
N MET A 106 3.01 -6.83 -3.72
CA MET A 106 1.98 -5.99 -3.09
C MET A 106 2.36 -4.51 -3.08
N LEU A 107 3.66 -4.17 -3.08
CA LEU A 107 4.16 -2.79 -3.21
C LEU A 107 4.20 -2.32 -4.67
N GLN A 108 4.53 -3.24 -5.58
CA GLN A 108 4.84 -2.96 -6.98
C GLN A 108 3.67 -3.23 -7.92
N GLY A 109 2.49 -3.58 -7.37
CA GLY A 109 1.45 -4.23 -8.15
C GLY A 109 1.91 -5.61 -8.63
N ARG A 110 0.99 -6.54 -8.85
CA ARG A 110 1.37 -7.85 -9.40
C ARG A 110 2.04 -7.63 -10.75
N ARG A 111 3.33 -7.95 -10.86
CA ARG A 111 4.02 -8.06 -12.15
C ARG A 111 3.33 -9.21 -12.90
N PRO A 112 2.70 -8.99 -14.06
CA PRO A 112 2.27 -10.10 -14.90
C PRO A 112 3.52 -10.92 -15.24
N GLU A 113 3.45 -12.24 -15.09
CA GLU A 113 4.50 -13.11 -15.60
C GLU A 113 4.71 -12.81 -17.10
N PRO A 114 5.96 -12.84 -17.59
CA PRO A 114 6.21 -12.67 -19.02
C PRO A 114 5.44 -13.74 -19.80
N PRO A 115 4.69 -13.38 -20.85
CA PRO A 115 3.92 -14.35 -21.62
C PRO A 115 4.91 -15.25 -22.37
N GLY A 116 5.04 -16.48 -21.90
CA GLY A 116 6.05 -17.41 -22.40
C GLY A 116 5.60 -18.86 -22.47
N THR A 117 4.30 -19.18 -22.39
CA THR A 117 3.78 -20.53 -22.67
C THR A 117 2.27 -20.54 -22.91
N ALA A 118 1.79 -19.97 -24.02
CA ALA A 118 0.56 -20.44 -24.71
C ALA A 118 0.38 -19.78 -26.08
N SER A 119 0.81 -20.49 -27.13
CA SER A 119 0.13 -20.66 -28.43
C SER A 119 -0.73 -19.50 -28.99
N ALA A 120 -0.13 -18.79 -29.97
CA ALA A 120 -0.70 -18.33 -31.25
C ALA A 120 -2.13 -17.75 -31.29
N GLY A 121 -2.22 -16.42 -31.39
CA GLY A 121 -3.44 -15.70 -31.76
C GLY A 121 -3.30 -14.18 -31.68
N ALA A 122 -2.34 -13.59 -32.40
CA ALA A 122 -2.22 -12.14 -32.50
C ALA A 122 -3.35 -11.57 -33.36
N PHE A 123 -4.20 -10.69 -32.80
CA PHE A 123 -4.93 -9.71 -33.58
C PHE A 123 -4.96 -8.34 -32.89
N ALA A 124 -4.24 -7.41 -33.53
CA ALA A 124 -4.52 -5.99 -33.72
C ALA A 124 -4.69 -5.06 -32.49
N GLY A 125 -3.70 -4.18 -32.31
CA GLY A 125 -3.93 -2.80 -31.86
C GLY A 125 -3.25 -2.40 -30.55
N GLY A 126 -2.02 -1.89 -30.65
CA GLY A 126 -1.39 -1.09 -29.59
C GLY A 126 -0.63 -1.89 -28.55
N ALA A 127 0.68 -2.02 -28.75
CA ALA A 127 1.60 -2.53 -27.74
C ALA A 127 1.61 -1.59 -26.52
N LEU A 128 0.92 -1.98 -25.45
CA LEU A 128 1.12 -1.43 -24.10
C LEU A 128 2.20 -2.26 -23.42
N THR A 129 3.44 -2.04 -23.84
CA THR A 129 4.62 -2.59 -23.17
C THR A 129 5.04 -1.60 -22.10
N ASN A 130 4.56 -1.80 -20.87
CA ASN A 130 5.24 -1.53 -19.60
C ASN A 130 4.23 -1.69 -18.46
N ASP A 131 4.35 -2.72 -17.63
CA ASP A 131 3.40 -2.99 -16.53
C ASP A 131 3.40 -1.90 -15.42
N ALA A 132 4.42 -1.04 -15.40
CA ALA A 132 4.39 0.20 -14.62
C ALA A 132 3.28 1.15 -15.10
N GLU A 133 3.01 1.20 -16.41
CA GLU A 133 1.89 1.95 -16.98
C GLU A 133 0.55 1.31 -16.59
N ALA A 134 0.47 -0.01 -16.42
CA ALA A 134 -0.78 -0.67 -16.01
C ALA A 134 -1.19 -0.33 -14.56
N GLN A 135 -0.21 -0.12 -13.67
CA GLN A 135 -0.47 0.34 -12.30
C GLN A 135 -0.85 1.82 -12.24
N ASP A 136 -0.14 2.66 -12.99
CA ASP A 136 -0.53 4.05 -13.21
C ASP A 136 -1.95 4.13 -13.80
N VAL A 137 -2.30 3.24 -14.73
CA VAL A 137 -3.63 3.19 -15.37
C VAL A 137 -4.74 2.83 -14.38
N PHE A 138 -4.56 1.90 -13.44
CA PHE A 138 -5.60 1.63 -12.45
C PHE A 138 -5.75 2.79 -11.46
N ASP A 139 -4.65 3.40 -11.05
CA ASP A 139 -4.71 4.59 -10.19
C ASP A 139 -5.40 5.74 -10.96
N ASP A 140 -5.08 5.96 -12.23
CA ASP A 140 -5.76 6.90 -13.14
C ASP A 140 -7.26 6.58 -13.30
N VAL A 141 -7.62 5.29 -13.34
CA VAL A 141 -9.01 4.81 -13.35
C VAL A 141 -9.71 5.13 -12.04
N LEU A 142 -9.07 4.90 -10.89
CA LEU A 142 -9.61 5.27 -9.58
C LEU A 142 -9.81 6.79 -9.46
N TYR A 143 -8.79 7.58 -9.82
CA TYR A 143 -8.86 9.05 -9.77
C TYR A 143 -9.87 9.62 -10.77
N GLY A 144 -9.97 9.06 -11.98
CA GLY A 144 -10.93 9.49 -12.98
C GLY A 144 -12.38 9.09 -12.66
N ARG A 145 -12.60 7.88 -12.12
CA ARG A 145 -13.94 7.37 -11.79
C ARG A 145 -14.47 7.89 -10.45
N LEU A 146 -13.64 7.99 -9.42
CA LEU A 146 -14.07 8.37 -8.05
C LEU A 146 -13.86 9.85 -7.73
N LEU A 147 -12.77 10.46 -8.23
CA LEU A 147 -12.34 11.80 -7.82
C LEU A 147 -12.41 12.83 -8.96
N HIS A 148 -12.79 12.39 -10.17
CA HIS A 148 -12.91 13.18 -11.40
C HIS A 148 -11.69 14.03 -11.78
N GLY A 149 -10.53 13.82 -11.14
CA GLY A 149 -9.30 14.58 -11.39
C GLY A 149 -8.73 14.34 -12.79
N ASP A 150 -9.01 13.16 -13.37
CA ASP A 150 -8.47 12.70 -14.66
C ASP A 150 -9.52 11.97 -15.52
N ALA A 151 -10.76 12.46 -15.54
CA ALA A 151 -11.87 11.84 -16.28
C ALA A 151 -11.56 11.61 -17.78
N ASP A 152 -10.78 12.48 -18.40
CA ASP A 152 -10.36 12.34 -19.80
C ASP A 152 -9.38 11.18 -20.01
N ARG A 153 -8.46 10.97 -19.07
CA ARG A 153 -7.50 9.87 -19.13
C ARG A 153 -8.20 8.54 -18.88
N PHE A 154 -9.12 8.53 -17.92
CA PHE A 154 -9.97 7.37 -17.64
C PHE A 154 -10.83 6.97 -18.84
N ARG A 155 -11.42 7.92 -19.58
CA ARG A 155 -12.16 7.58 -20.82
C ARG A 155 -11.24 7.00 -21.90
N ARG A 156 -10.02 7.52 -22.04
CA ARG A 156 -9.05 7.02 -23.03
C ARG A 156 -8.45 5.65 -22.70
N SER A 157 -8.51 5.20 -21.44
CA SER A 157 -7.98 3.88 -21.07
C SER A 157 -8.82 2.73 -21.62
N GLY A 158 -10.09 2.99 -21.98
CA GLY A 158 -11.03 1.95 -22.41
C GLY A 158 -11.57 1.10 -21.26
N TRP A 159 -11.19 1.40 -20.00
CA TRP A 159 -11.68 0.67 -18.82
C TRP A 159 -13.01 1.23 -18.29
N ALA A 160 -13.47 2.35 -18.83
CA ALA A 160 -14.64 3.05 -18.30
C ALA A 160 -15.92 2.20 -18.25
N ASP A 161 -16.02 1.26 -19.20
CA ASP A 161 -17.13 0.32 -19.33
C ASP A 161 -16.69 -1.14 -19.10
N ASP A 162 -15.43 -1.39 -18.73
CA ASP A 162 -14.87 -2.74 -18.49
C ASP A 162 -14.86 -3.08 -16.98
N TYR A 163 -16.05 -3.36 -16.47
CA TYR A 163 -16.28 -3.69 -15.06
C TYR A 163 -15.49 -4.92 -14.60
N THR A 164 -15.36 -5.94 -15.46
CA THR A 164 -14.63 -7.17 -15.16
C THR A 164 -13.16 -6.89 -14.90
N ARG A 165 -12.53 -6.08 -15.76
CA ARG A 165 -11.12 -5.73 -15.62
C ARG A 165 -10.86 -4.86 -14.38
N MET A 166 -11.77 -3.92 -14.09
CA MET A 166 -11.71 -3.11 -12.87
C MET A 166 -11.85 -3.97 -11.60
N SER A 167 -12.81 -4.89 -11.55
CA SER A 167 -13.00 -5.80 -10.41
C SER A 167 -11.79 -6.71 -10.20
N ALA A 168 -11.20 -7.27 -11.26
CA ALA A 168 -10.01 -8.11 -11.16
C ALA A 168 -8.80 -7.34 -10.60
N ALA A 169 -8.60 -6.09 -11.04
CA ALA A 169 -7.54 -5.23 -10.54
C ALA A 169 -7.76 -4.76 -9.09
N ALA A 170 -9.01 -4.58 -8.66
CA ALA A 170 -9.36 -4.33 -7.27
C ALA A 170 -9.10 -5.56 -6.39
N ALA A 171 -9.58 -6.74 -6.82
CA ALA A 171 -9.42 -8.00 -6.09
C ALA A 171 -7.95 -8.36 -5.84
N ALA A 172 -7.07 -8.12 -6.82
CA ALA A 172 -5.63 -8.37 -6.67
C ALA A 172 -4.98 -7.57 -5.52
N ARG A 173 -5.59 -6.46 -5.08
CA ARG A 173 -5.08 -5.65 -3.95
C ARG A 173 -5.49 -6.22 -2.60
N PHE A 174 -6.60 -6.98 -2.52
CA PHE A 174 -7.12 -7.48 -1.24
C PHE A 174 -6.23 -8.54 -0.58
N GLU A 175 -5.31 -9.15 -1.33
CA GLU A 175 -4.24 -9.98 -0.76
C GLU A 175 -3.41 -9.23 0.30
N ALA A 176 -3.25 -7.91 0.15
CA ALA A 176 -2.52 -7.08 1.11
C ALA A 176 -3.28 -6.84 2.43
N GLU A 177 -4.58 -7.12 2.50
CA GLU A 177 -5.37 -6.89 3.70
C GLU A 177 -4.99 -7.80 4.85
N HIS A 178 -4.57 -9.02 4.55
CA HIS A 178 -4.10 -9.93 5.59
C HIS A 178 -2.82 -9.40 6.24
N ALA A 179 -1.88 -8.89 5.43
CA ALA A 179 -0.69 -8.22 5.93
C ALA A 179 -1.03 -6.93 6.70
N LEU A 180 -2.00 -6.16 6.20
CA LEU A 180 -2.47 -4.94 6.86
C LEU A 180 -3.12 -5.20 8.22
N ALA A 181 -3.98 -6.23 8.30
CA ALA A 181 -4.63 -6.66 9.54
C ALA A 181 -3.58 -7.09 10.57
N LYS A 182 -2.59 -7.88 10.14
CA LYS A 182 -1.51 -8.29 11.04
C LYS A 182 -0.67 -7.11 11.51
N ALA A 183 -0.38 -6.16 10.62
CA ALA A 183 0.35 -4.95 10.97
C ALA A 183 -0.43 -4.10 11.99
N LEU A 184 -1.74 -3.95 11.80
CA LEU A 184 -2.61 -3.26 12.75
C LEU A 184 -2.60 -3.93 14.13
N GLU A 185 -2.77 -5.26 14.18
CA GLU A 185 -2.71 -6.03 15.44
C GLU A 185 -1.41 -5.74 16.21
N VAL A 186 -0.26 -5.81 15.54
CA VAL A 186 1.05 -5.59 16.16
C VAL A 186 1.25 -4.14 16.61
N VAL A 187 0.83 -3.17 15.78
CA VAL A 187 0.93 -1.74 16.12
C VAL A 187 0.05 -1.42 17.33
N SER A 188 -1.22 -1.84 17.30
CA SER A 188 -2.15 -1.59 18.41
C SER A 188 -1.71 -2.28 19.69
N TYR A 189 -1.21 -3.51 19.60
CA TYR A 189 -0.61 -4.18 20.76
C TYR A 189 0.55 -3.37 21.34
N GLY A 190 1.51 -2.98 20.50
CA GLY A 190 2.70 -2.24 20.92
C GLY A 190 2.39 -0.85 21.50
N LEU A 191 1.36 -0.17 20.97
CA LEU A 191 0.90 1.13 21.49
C LEU A 191 0.14 0.98 22.81
N ALA A 192 -0.81 0.05 22.89
CA ALA A 192 -1.63 -0.18 24.09
C ALA A 192 -0.80 -0.58 25.31
N HIS A 193 0.30 -1.31 25.10
CA HIS A 193 1.20 -1.76 26.18
C HIS A 193 2.41 -0.84 26.40
N GLY A 194 2.50 0.31 25.70
CA GLY A 194 3.60 1.26 25.86
C GLY A 194 4.98 0.73 25.45
N LEU A 195 5.01 -0.28 24.58
CA LEU A 195 6.22 -0.97 24.12
C LEU A 195 6.93 -0.19 23.00
N LEU A 196 6.18 0.64 22.27
CA LEU A 196 6.70 1.46 21.17
C LEU A 196 7.08 2.86 21.65
N ARG A 197 8.34 3.25 21.42
CA ARG A 197 8.89 4.55 21.84
C ARG A 197 9.51 5.29 20.66
N PRO A 198 9.59 6.64 20.68
CA PRO A 198 10.28 7.38 19.64
C PRO A 198 11.74 6.90 19.55
N PRO A 199 12.27 6.60 18.35
CA PRO A 199 13.68 6.25 18.21
C PRO A 199 14.54 7.42 18.67
N ALA A 200 15.69 7.14 19.29
CA ALA A 200 16.63 8.18 19.68
C ALA A 200 17.01 9.04 18.47
N ALA A 201 17.03 10.36 18.64
CA ALA A 201 17.44 11.29 17.60
C ALA A 201 18.94 11.13 17.31
N GLY A 202 19.29 10.18 16.43
CA GLY A 202 20.71 9.88 16.15
C GLY A 202 21.01 8.80 15.11
N GLY A 203 20.01 8.23 14.42
CA GLY A 203 20.22 7.16 13.44
C GLY A 203 20.69 7.61 12.05
N HIS A 204 21.12 8.86 11.86
CA HIS A 204 21.96 9.20 10.72
C HIS A 204 23.38 8.78 11.09
N ALA A 205 23.85 7.67 10.50
CA ALA A 205 25.24 7.30 10.54
C ALA A 205 26.09 8.55 10.24
N MET A 206 26.77 9.07 11.27
CA MET A 206 27.84 10.04 11.07
C MET A 206 28.81 9.39 10.09
N PRO A 207 29.21 10.06 8.99
CA PRO A 207 30.33 9.58 8.22
C PRO A 207 31.53 9.44 9.17
N PRO A 208 32.35 8.38 9.05
CA PRO A 208 33.51 8.21 9.89
C PRO A 208 34.34 9.49 9.83
N ALA A 209 34.73 10.00 11.00
CA ALA A 209 35.59 11.16 11.09
C ALA A 209 36.81 10.94 10.17
N PRO A 210 37.18 11.92 9.32
CA PRO A 210 38.38 11.78 8.51
C PRO A 210 39.55 11.52 9.46
N GLY A 211 40.19 10.36 9.28
CA GLY A 211 41.38 9.98 10.01
C GLY A 211 42.47 11.05 9.86
N PRO A 212 43.46 11.08 10.78
CA PRO A 212 44.45 12.14 10.80
C PRO A 212 45.19 12.17 9.47
N GLN A 213 45.02 13.25 8.70
CA GLN A 213 45.84 13.50 7.52
C GLN A 213 47.29 13.61 7.97
N GLU A 214 48.08 12.68 7.46
CA GLU A 214 49.52 12.63 7.61
C GLU A 214 50.11 13.98 7.18
N ARG A 215 50.50 14.77 8.18
CA ARG A 215 51.37 15.91 7.96
C ARG A 215 52.75 15.35 7.59
N ALA A 216 53.25 15.83 6.45
CA ALA A 216 54.67 16.05 6.10
C ALA A 216 55.08 15.30 4.83
N ARG A 217 55.90 15.84 3.92
CA ARG A 217 56.61 17.12 3.78
C ARG A 217 57.28 17.08 2.40
N HIS A 218 57.46 18.26 1.81
CA HIS A 218 58.51 18.69 0.86
C HIS A 218 58.83 17.82 -0.36
#